data_AF-A0A2M7PLA4-F1
#
_entry.id   AF-A0A2M7PLA4-F1
#
_cell.length_a   1.000
_cell.length_b   1.000
_cell.length_c   1.000
_cell.angle_alpha   90.00
_cell.angle_beta   90.00
_cell.angle_gamma   90.00
#
_symmetry.space_group_name_H-M   'P 1'
#
loop_
_entity.id
_entity.type
_entity.pdbx_description
1 polymer ?
#
loop_
_entity_poly.entity_id
_entity_poly.type
_entity_poly.pdbx_seq_one_letter_code
_entity_poly.pdbx_strand_id
1 'polypeptide(L)'
;MEKETLFSQFPPIATEAWKEKIIKDLKGADYDRKLTWKTGEGFTVQPFYREENLTDLPHMETVPGHFPYVRGNREEQNTWLVRQDIQVEDIAVANAKALDIKLKGVDSLGFIFKCDANPDEKDLEALLQNIRLDLMEVNFRTHQPLNMVKMIDSLAKKYNRDLENIKGSVI
;
A
#
# COMPACT_ATOMS: atom_id res chain seq x y z
N MET A 1 18.82 28.05 22.44
CA MET A 1 19.56 27.54 21.28
C MET A 1 19.44 28.61 20.21
N GLU A 2 20.54 29.31 19.90
CA GLU A 2 20.51 30.33 18.83
C GLU A 2 20.25 29.63 17.48
N LYS A 3 19.35 30.22 16.69
CA LYS A 3 18.94 29.68 15.40
C LYS A 3 20.06 30.00 14.41
N GLU A 4 20.88 29.02 14.04
CA GLU A 4 21.89 29.23 13.00
C GLU A 4 21.20 29.64 11.70
N THR A 5 21.51 30.85 11.21
CA THR A 5 20.99 31.35 9.94
C THR A 5 21.93 30.91 8.83
N LEU A 6 21.68 29.74 8.27
CA LEU A 6 22.35 29.30 7.05
C LEU A 6 21.97 30.22 5.88
N PHE A 7 22.93 30.48 4.98
CA PHE A 7 22.75 31.23 3.73
C PHE A 7 22.39 32.73 3.83
N SER A 8 22.45 33.35 5.00
CA SER A 8 22.17 34.78 5.19
C SER A 8 23.10 35.73 4.41
N GLN A 9 24.27 35.25 4.00
CA GLN A 9 25.24 36.00 3.19
C GLN A 9 24.91 36.00 1.69
N PHE A 10 23.93 35.21 1.25
CA PHE A 10 23.56 35.10 -0.16
C PHE A 10 22.18 35.71 -0.41
N PRO A 11 22.00 36.49 -1.48
CA PRO A 11 20.69 36.98 -1.85
C PRO A 11 19.78 35.82 -2.29
N PRO A 12 18.45 35.96 -2.15
CA PRO A 12 17.51 34.97 -2.67
C PRO A 12 17.62 34.90 -4.19
N ILE A 13 17.53 33.67 -4.73
CA ILE A 13 17.63 33.43 -6.17
C ILE A 13 16.22 33.24 -6.75
N ALA A 14 15.84 34.05 -7.73
CA ALA A 14 14.56 33.92 -8.44
C ALA A 14 14.52 32.68 -9.36
N THR A 15 13.33 32.20 -9.71
CA THR A 15 13.13 30.96 -10.47
C THR A 15 13.62 31.09 -11.89
N GLU A 16 13.46 32.27 -12.45
CA GLU A 16 13.94 32.69 -13.76
C GLU A 16 15.47 32.62 -13.80
N ALA A 17 16.15 33.20 -12.80
CA ALA A 17 17.60 33.16 -12.70
C ALA A 17 18.14 31.72 -12.59
N TRP A 18 17.41 30.84 -11.90
CA TRP A 18 17.75 29.42 -11.83
C TRP A 18 17.55 28.71 -13.18
N LYS A 19 16.43 28.95 -13.86
CA LYS A 19 16.16 28.40 -15.21
C LYS A 19 17.17 28.88 -16.24
N GLU A 20 17.53 30.16 -16.23
CA GLU A 20 18.55 30.73 -17.12
C GLU A 20 19.90 30.04 -16.95
N LYS A 21 20.30 29.77 -15.71
CA LYS A 21 21.53 29.03 -15.41
C LYS A 21 21.49 27.61 -15.99
N ILE A 22 20.37 26.90 -15.85
CA ILE A 22 20.19 25.56 -16.44
C ILE A 22 20.28 25.63 -17.98
N ILE A 23 19.60 26.58 -18.63
CA ILE A 23 19.62 26.74 -20.08
C ILE A 23 21.04 27.01 -20.60
N LYS A 24 21.80 27.83 -19.88
CA LYS A 24 23.22 28.09 -20.17
C LYS A 24 24.05 26.81 -20.09
N ASP A 25 23.81 25.98 -19.08
CA ASP A 25 24.53 24.72 -18.88
C ASP A 25 24.12 23.65 -19.90
N LEU A 26 22.88 23.70 -20.40
CA LEU A 26 22.40 22.92 -21.55
C LEU A 26 23.00 23.37 -22.90
N LYS A 27 23.84 24.41 -22.93
CA LYS A 27 24.45 24.97 -24.14
C LYS A 27 23.41 25.35 -25.21
N GLY A 28 22.25 25.83 -24.79
CA GLY A 28 21.15 26.21 -25.69
C GLY A 28 20.31 25.05 -26.21
N ALA A 29 20.51 23.82 -25.71
CA ALA A 29 19.57 22.74 -26.00
C ALA A 29 18.20 23.03 -25.37
N ASP A 30 17.15 22.61 -26.08
CA ASP A 30 15.76 22.79 -25.66
C ASP A 30 15.50 22.18 -24.27
N TYR A 31 15.15 23.03 -23.31
CA TYR A 31 14.97 22.67 -21.91
C TYR A 31 13.87 21.62 -21.73
N ASP A 32 12.71 21.85 -22.33
CA ASP A 32 11.55 20.97 -22.16
C ASP A 32 11.79 19.60 -22.79
N ARG A 33 12.40 19.56 -23.97
CA ARG A 33 12.76 18.30 -24.62
C ARG A 33 13.84 17.53 -23.87
N LYS A 34 14.71 18.21 -23.12
CA LYS A 34 15.85 17.59 -22.43
C LYS A 34 15.56 17.17 -20.99
N LEU A 35 14.78 17.95 -20.26
CA LEU A 35 14.65 17.83 -18.81
C LEU A 35 13.22 17.60 -18.32
N THR A 36 12.22 17.87 -19.15
CA THR A 36 10.81 17.68 -18.76
C THR A 36 10.35 16.26 -19.13
N TRP A 37 9.85 15.52 -18.15
CA TRP A 37 9.33 14.17 -18.37
C TRP A 37 7.83 14.19 -18.60
N LYS A 38 7.40 13.68 -19.75
CA LYS A 38 5.98 13.40 -20.04
C LYS A 38 5.66 11.95 -19.70
N THR A 39 4.81 11.74 -18.71
CA THR A 39 4.37 10.40 -18.31
C THR A 39 3.40 9.83 -19.35
N GLY A 40 3.18 8.50 -19.34
CA GLY A 40 2.25 7.84 -20.26
C GLY A 40 0.80 8.27 -20.05
N GLU A 41 0.48 8.78 -18.86
CA GLU A 41 -0.82 9.27 -18.43
C GLU A 41 -1.04 10.76 -18.78
N GLY A 42 -0.05 11.42 -19.39
CA GLY A 42 -0.16 12.82 -19.82
C GLY A 42 0.30 13.85 -18.78
N PHE A 43 0.88 13.44 -17.65
CA PHE A 43 1.47 14.37 -16.69
C PHE A 43 2.81 14.91 -17.19
N THR A 44 3.09 16.16 -16.85
CA THR A 44 4.36 16.82 -17.18
C THR A 44 5.12 17.08 -15.88
N VAL A 45 6.17 16.27 -15.64
CA VAL A 45 7.01 16.35 -14.46
C VAL A 45 8.17 17.30 -14.74
N GLN A 46 8.25 18.35 -13.94
CA GLN A 46 9.31 19.36 -14.03
C GLN A 46 10.60 18.84 -13.37
N PRO A 47 11.78 19.25 -13.85
CA PRO A 47 13.05 18.78 -13.27
C PRO A 47 13.37 19.39 -11.90
N PHE A 48 12.64 20.44 -11.48
CA PHE A 48 12.71 20.98 -10.14
C PHE A 48 11.39 21.66 -9.76
N TYR A 49 11.15 21.78 -8.47
CA TYR A 49 10.02 22.48 -7.86
C TYR A 49 10.53 23.41 -6.76
N ARG A 50 9.75 24.44 -6.43
CA ARG A 50 10.10 25.46 -5.45
C ARG A 50 8.92 25.78 -4.54
N GLU A 51 9.17 26.56 -3.49
CA GLU A 51 8.18 26.98 -2.50
C GLU A 51 6.94 27.60 -3.14
N GLU A 52 7.10 28.43 -4.18
CA GLU A 52 5.96 29.04 -4.86
C GLU A 52 5.02 28.01 -5.53
N ASN A 53 5.49 26.78 -5.80
CA ASN A 53 4.66 25.69 -6.34
C ASN A 53 3.76 25.03 -5.28
N LEU A 54 3.93 25.39 -4.00
CA LEU A 54 3.13 24.88 -2.89
C LEU A 54 1.99 25.82 -2.48
N THR A 55 2.05 27.09 -2.90
CA THR A 55 1.19 28.20 -2.40
C THR A 55 -0.31 27.93 -2.49
N ASP A 56 -0.75 27.19 -3.51
CA ASP A 56 -2.17 26.95 -3.78
C ASP A 56 -2.59 25.49 -3.57
N LEU A 57 -1.77 24.68 -2.90
CA LEU A 57 -2.11 23.30 -2.61
C LEU A 57 -3.10 23.24 -1.43
N PRO A 58 -4.33 22.70 -1.62
CA PRO A 58 -5.40 22.76 -0.61
C PRO A 58 -5.13 21.89 0.62
N HIS A 59 -4.05 21.11 0.62
CA HIS A 59 -3.76 20.10 1.64
C HIS A 59 -2.44 20.35 2.39
N MET A 60 -1.82 21.52 2.25
CA MET A 60 -0.55 21.85 2.92
C MET A 60 -0.65 21.79 4.45
N GLU A 61 -1.79 22.19 4.99
CA GLU A 61 -2.05 22.19 6.45
C GLU A 61 -2.78 20.94 6.93
N THR A 62 -3.05 19.98 6.04
CA THR A 62 -3.75 18.76 6.44
C THR A 62 -2.85 17.88 7.30
N VAL A 63 -3.47 17.20 8.25
CA VAL A 63 -2.83 16.18 9.09
C VAL A 63 -3.37 14.80 8.70
N PRO A 64 -2.61 13.71 8.93
CA PRO A 64 -3.13 12.35 8.79
C PRO A 64 -4.43 12.16 9.59
N GLY A 65 -5.28 11.21 9.20
CA GLY A 65 -6.54 10.88 9.89
C GLY A 65 -7.67 11.91 9.74
N HIS A 66 -7.41 13.04 9.08
CA HIS A 66 -8.41 14.08 8.83
C HIS A 66 -8.73 14.21 7.34
N PHE A 67 -10.01 14.43 7.01
CA PHE A 67 -10.44 14.73 5.65
C PHE A 67 -9.63 15.90 5.07
N PRO A 68 -9.12 15.84 3.82
CA PRO A 68 -9.39 14.85 2.77
C PRO A 68 -8.47 13.61 2.77
N TYR A 69 -7.80 13.31 3.88
CA TYR A 69 -6.95 12.11 4.10
C TYR A 69 -5.73 11.99 3.17
N VAL A 70 -5.29 13.09 2.58
CA VAL A 70 -4.14 13.13 1.64
C VAL A 70 -2.85 12.63 2.31
N ARG A 71 -2.72 12.79 3.63
CA ARG A 71 -1.55 12.36 4.41
C ARG A 71 -1.75 11.03 5.15
N GLY A 72 -2.78 10.27 4.79
CA GLY A 72 -3.12 8.99 5.41
C GLY A 72 -4.40 9.05 6.25
N ASN A 73 -4.93 7.88 6.58
CA ASN A 73 -6.19 7.70 7.30
C ASN A 73 -6.05 7.46 8.81
N ARG A 74 -4.83 7.53 9.35
CA ARG A 74 -4.52 7.28 10.77
C ARG A 74 -3.56 8.35 11.28
N GLU A 75 -3.76 8.81 12.51
CA GLU A 75 -2.92 9.81 13.18
C GLU A 75 -1.82 9.20 14.04
N GLU A 76 -2.17 8.16 14.79
CA GLU A 76 -1.34 7.71 15.91
C GLU A 76 -0.18 6.82 15.47
N GLN A 77 -0.38 6.00 14.43
CA GLN A 77 0.58 4.99 14.02
C GLN A 77 0.59 4.79 12.50
N ASN A 78 1.79 4.71 11.93
CA ASN A 78 2.00 4.31 10.56
C ASN A 78 2.34 2.81 10.50
N THR A 79 1.37 1.97 10.89
CA THR A 79 1.50 0.51 10.89
C THR A 79 0.81 -0.10 9.67
N TRP A 80 1.50 -1.02 9.01
CA TRP A 80 0.96 -1.85 7.94
C TRP A 80 1.25 -3.32 8.24
N LEU A 81 0.41 -4.22 7.70
CA LEU A 81 0.66 -5.65 7.79
C LEU A 81 1.52 -6.10 6.61
N VAL A 82 2.58 -6.87 6.88
CA VAL A 82 3.32 -7.57 5.83
C VAL A 82 2.44 -8.74 5.37
N ARG A 83 1.67 -8.53 4.29
CA ARG A 83 0.81 -9.57 3.70
C ARG A 83 1.52 -10.32 2.59
N GLN A 84 1.52 -11.65 2.66
CA GLN A 84 1.99 -12.50 1.57
C GLN A 84 0.83 -13.24 0.90
N ASP A 85 0.69 -13.03 -0.40
CA ASP A 85 -0.30 -13.72 -1.22
C ASP A 85 0.23 -15.08 -1.70
N ILE A 86 -0.63 -16.10 -1.62
CA ILE A 86 -0.40 -17.49 -2.00
C ILE A 86 -1.47 -17.88 -3.02
N GLN A 87 -1.04 -18.26 -4.21
CA GLN A 87 -1.92 -18.86 -5.22
C GLN A 87 -2.29 -20.27 -4.77
N VAL A 88 -3.59 -20.54 -4.66
CA VAL A 88 -4.11 -21.85 -4.25
C VAL A 88 -4.33 -22.70 -5.49
N GLU A 89 -3.28 -23.42 -5.90
CA GLU A 89 -3.38 -24.44 -6.95
C GLU A 89 -3.62 -25.84 -6.37
N ASP A 90 -3.01 -26.09 -5.21
CA ASP A 90 -3.17 -27.28 -4.39
C ASP A 90 -3.28 -26.84 -2.93
N ILE A 91 -4.26 -27.39 -2.21
CA ILE A 91 -4.59 -26.98 -0.85
C ILE A 91 -3.48 -27.34 0.14
N ALA A 92 -2.91 -28.54 0.03
CA ALA A 92 -1.88 -29.01 0.94
C ALA A 92 -0.57 -28.22 0.73
N VAL A 93 -0.22 -27.95 -0.53
CA VAL A 93 0.96 -27.12 -0.85
C VAL A 93 0.77 -25.68 -0.38
N ALA A 94 -0.42 -25.10 -0.56
CA ALA A 94 -0.73 -23.74 -0.11
C ALA A 94 -0.69 -23.63 1.42
N ASN A 95 -1.25 -24.61 2.15
CA ASN A 95 -1.17 -24.67 3.61
C ASN A 95 0.27 -24.78 4.10
N ALA A 96 1.05 -25.72 3.54
CA ALA A 96 2.45 -25.91 3.92
C ALA A 96 3.27 -24.63 3.71
N LYS A 97 3.06 -23.94 2.59
CA LYS A 97 3.70 -22.65 2.31
C LYS A 97 3.28 -21.58 3.30
N ALA A 98 2.00 -21.48 3.62
CA ALA A 98 1.48 -20.52 4.60
C ALA A 98 2.10 -20.72 5.99
N LEU A 99 2.25 -21.97 6.43
CA LEU A 99 2.89 -22.29 7.71
C LEU A 99 4.39 -21.96 7.71
N ASP A 100 5.10 -22.23 6.61
CA ASP A 100 6.52 -21.91 6.48
C ASP A 100 6.78 -20.39 6.56
N ILE A 101 6.00 -19.58 5.82
CA ILE A 101 6.20 -18.12 5.81
C ILE A 101 5.73 -17.43 7.09
N LYS A 102 4.76 -18.01 7.80
CA LYS A 102 4.31 -17.50 9.10
C LYS A 102 5.45 -17.44 10.12
N LEU A 103 6.39 -18.38 10.03
CA LEU A 103 7.58 -18.40 10.89
C LEU A 103 8.70 -17.45 10.43
N LYS A 104 8.49 -16.71 9.33
CA LYS A 104 9.46 -15.81 8.70
C LYS A 104 9.07 -14.32 8.79
N GLY A 105 8.15 -13.98 9.69
CA GLY A 105 7.80 -12.58 9.99
C GLY A 105 6.67 -12.00 9.13
N VAL A 106 5.80 -12.83 8.56
CA VAL A 106 4.57 -12.39 7.88
C VAL A 106 3.48 -12.09 8.90
N ASP A 107 2.80 -10.94 8.77
CA ASP A 107 1.74 -10.51 9.69
C ASP A 107 0.32 -10.89 9.20
N SER A 108 0.17 -11.15 7.89
CA SER A 108 -1.13 -11.43 7.26
C SER A 108 -0.97 -12.40 6.08
N LEU A 109 -1.95 -13.30 5.90
CA LEU A 109 -1.98 -14.23 4.78
C LEU A 109 -3.03 -13.81 3.75
N GLY A 110 -2.72 -13.99 2.47
CA GLY A 110 -3.69 -13.88 1.39
C GLY A 110 -3.76 -15.19 0.59
N PHE A 111 -4.94 -15.77 0.45
CA PHE A 111 -5.17 -16.93 -0.41
C PHE A 111 -5.91 -16.50 -1.67
N ILE A 112 -5.31 -16.75 -2.83
CA ILE A 112 -5.88 -16.40 -4.13
C ILE A 112 -6.31 -17.69 -4.83
N PHE A 113 -7.62 -17.84 -5.00
CA PHE A 113 -8.21 -18.93 -5.76
C PHE A 113 -8.31 -18.58 -7.24
N LYS A 114 -8.17 -19.58 -8.11
CA LYS A 114 -8.43 -19.44 -9.56
C LYS A 114 -9.93 -19.17 -9.79
N CYS A 115 -10.25 -18.57 -10.94
CA CYS A 115 -11.64 -18.20 -11.27
C CYS A 115 -12.59 -19.40 -11.38
N ASP A 116 -12.06 -20.56 -11.75
CA ASP A 116 -12.78 -21.83 -11.89
C ASP A 116 -12.76 -22.68 -10.60
N ALA A 117 -12.04 -22.25 -9.57
CA ALA A 117 -11.99 -22.96 -8.30
C ALA A 117 -13.33 -22.81 -7.54
N ASN A 118 -13.82 -23.93 -7.01
CA ASN A 118 -15.04 -24.00 -6.23
C ASN A 118 -14.78 -24.82 -4.95
N PRO A 119 -13.97 -24.29 -4.02
CA PRO A 119 -13.61 -25.00 -2.80
C PRO A 119 -14.85 -25.22 -1.92
N ASP A 120 -14.93 -26.38 -1.30
CA ASP A 120 -15.93 -26.67 -0.28
C ASP A 120 -15.43 -26.36 1.14
N GLU A 121 -16.26 -26.62 2.15
CA GLU A 121 -15.89 -26.35 3.55
C GLU A 121 -14.72 -27.21 4.02
N LYS A 122 -14.58 -28.45 3.51
CA LYS A 122 -13.46 -29.34 3.86
C LYS A 122 -12.16 -28.85 3.25
N ASP A 123 -12.23 -28.35 2.02
CA ASP A 123 -11.09 -27.73 1.33
C ASP A 123 -10.58 -26.52 2.12
N LEU A 124 -11.49 -25.64 2.56
CA LEU A 124 -11.13 -24.48 3.38
C LEU A 124 -10.59 -24.90 4.74
N GLU A 125 -11.19 -25.92 5.38
CA GLU A 125 -10.72 -26.46 6.66
C GLU A 125 -9.31 -27.04 6.54
N ALA A 126 -9.01 -27.76 5.46
CA ALA A 126 -7.68 -28.29 5.18
C ALA A 126 -6.68 -27.17 4.87
N LEU A 127 -7.08 -26.15 4.09
CA LEU A 127 -6.24 -24.99 3.79
C LEU A 127 -5.84 -24.23 5.06
N LEU A 128 -6.75 -24.15 6.03
CA LEU A 128 -6.56 -23.45 7.29
C LEU A 128 -6.04 -24.36 8.42
N GLN A 129 -5.63 -25.59 8.12
CA GLN A 129 -5.07 -26.47 9.13
C GLN A 129 -3.87 -25.81 9.82
N ASN A 130 -3.91 -25.70 11.16
CA ASN A 130 -2.93 -24.99 11.99
C ASN A 130 -2.81 -23.47 11.75
N ILE A 131 -3.79 -22.87 11.06
CA ILE A 131 -3.92 -21.43 10.84
C ILE A 131 -5.20 -20.95 11.51
N ARG A 132 -5.07 -20.02 12.45
CA ARG A 132 -6.18 -19.47 13.23
C ARG A 132 -6.57 -18.09 12.71
N LEU A 133 -7.78 -17.99 12.17
CA LEU A 133 -8.36 -16.75 11.63
C LEU A 133 -8.59 -15.66 12.71
N ASP A 134 -8.70 -16.07 13.97
CA ASP A 134 -8.91 -15.18 15.12
C ASP A 134 -7.61 -14.70 15.78
N LEU A 135 -6.45 -15.18 15.31
CA LEU A 135 -5.13 -14.76 15.80
C LEU A 135 -4.31 -14.00 14.76
N MET A 136 -4.71 -14.05 13.49
CA MET A 136 -3.99 -13.45 12.38
C MET A 136 -4.97 -13.08 11.28
N GLU A 137 -4.71 -11.95 10.63
CA GLU A 137 -5.52 -11.54 9.50
C GLU A 137 -5.32 -12.50 8.31
N VAL A 138 -6.43 -13.01 7.77
CA VAL A 138 -6.41 -13.87 6.59
C VAL A 138 -7.40 -13.34 5.56
N ASN A 139 -6.90 -13.19 4.35
CA ASN A 139 -7.62 -12.58 3.24
C ASN A 139 -7.84 -13.63 2.14
N PHE A 140 -8.99 -13.58 1.49
CA PHE A 140 -9.36 -14.51 0.43
C PHE A 140 -9.75 -13.76 -0.82
N ARG A 141 -9.19 -14.17 -1.97
CA ARG A 141 -9.65 -13.73 -3.28
C ARG A 141 -10.29 -14.90 -4.02
N THR A 142 -11.56 -14.78 -4.35
CA THR A 142 -12.37 -15.88 -4.91
C THR A 142 -13.50 -15.35 -5.79
N HIS A 143 -13.94 -16.15 -6.77
CA HIS A 143 -15.13 -15.82 -7.57
C HIS A 143 -16.46 -16.04 -6.82
N GLN A 144 -16.42 -16.61 -5.61
CA GLN A 144 -17.61 -16.88 -4.79
C GLN A 144 -17.48 -16.33 -3.35
N PRO A 145 -17.42 -15.00 -3.19
CA PRO A 145 -17.16 -14.37 -1.89
C PRO A 145 -18.22 -14.72 -0.84
N LEU A 146 -19.50 -14.77 -1.21
CA LEU A 146 -20.58 -15.13 -0.27
C LEU A 146 -20.43 -16.56 0.27
N ASN A 147 -20.06 -17.52 -0.57
CA ASN A 147 -19.86 -18.90 -0.14
C ASN A 147 -18.64 -19.00 0.77
N MET A 148 -17.55 -18.29 0.45
CA MET A 148 -16.36 -18.22 1.31
C MET A 148 -16.69 -17.68 2.70
N VAL A 149 -17.44 -16.58 2.81
CA VAL A 149 -17.87 -16.03 4.10
C VAL A 149 -18.74 -17.02 4.89
N LYS A 150 -19.67 -17.73 4.22
CA LYS A 150 -20.49 -18.78 4.87
C LYS A 150 -19.64 -19.93 5.41
N MET A 151 -18.64 -20.38 4.66
CA MET A 151 -17.72 -21.43 5.11
C MET A 151 -16.87 -20.95 6.29
N ILE A 152 -16.38 -19.70 6.26
CA ILE A 152 -15.66 -19.10 7.39
C ILE A 152 -16.53 -19.03 8.65
N ASP A 153 -17.78 -18.57 8.55
CA ASP A 153 -18.74 -18.53 9.67
C ASP A 153 -19.04 -19.92 10.23
N SER A 154 -19.27 -20.90 9.35
CA SER A 154 -19.48 -22.31 9.72
C SER A 154 -18.28 -22.88 10.48
N LEU A 155 -17.06 -22.72 9.95
CA LEU A 155 -15.83 -23.18 10.60
C LEU A 155 -15.55 -22.45 11.92
N ALA A 156 -15.80 -21.14 11.99
CA ALA A 156 -15.67 -20.37 13.22
C ALA A 156 -16.58 -20.92 14.32
N LYS A 157 -17.85 -21.18 14.01
CA LYS A 157 -18.81 -21.81 14.94
C LYS A 157 -18.40 -23.22 15.32
N LYS A 158 -17.99 -24.05 14.34
CA LYS A 158 -17.53 -25.44 14.55
C LYS A 158 -16.37 -25.52 15.55
N TYR A 159 -15.45 -24.56 15.51
CA TYR A 159 -14.28 -24.51 16.39
C TYR A 159 -14.42 -23.55 17.57
N ASN A 160 -15.63 -23.05 17.85
CA ASN A 160 -15.93 -22.11 18.94
C ASN A 160 -14.98 -20.88 18.93
N ARG A 161 -14.82 -20.27 17.76
CA ARG A 161 -14.02 -19.05 17.55
C ARG A 161 -14.90 -17.82 17.75
N ASP A 162 -14.32 -16.80 18.35
CA ASP A 162 -14.96 -15.50 18.49
C ASP A 162 -14.92 -14.76 17.15
N LEU A 163 -16.10 -14.49 16.59
CA LEU A 163 -16.25 -13.82 15.30
C LEU A 163 -15.76 -12.36 15.34
N GLU A 164 -15.78 -11.70 16.50
CA GLU A 164 -15.30 -10.32 16.64
C GLU A 164 -13.77 -10.21 16.45
N ASN A 165 -13.05 -11.31 16.70
CA ASN A 165 -11.60 -11.37 16.54
C ASN A 165 -11.15 -11.81 15.15
N ILE A 166 -12.06 -12.30 14.31
CA ILE A 166 -11.73 -12.68 12.93
C ILE A 166 -11.68 -11.43 12.06
N LYS A 167 -10.49 -11.12 11.53
CA LYS A 167 -10.24 -9.96 10.68
C LYS A 167 -9.68 -10.39 9.34
N GLY A 168 -10.07 -9.70 8.28
CA GLY A 168 -9.60 -9.95 6.92
C GLY A 168 -10.56 -9.39 5.87
N SER A 169 -10.33 -9.78 4.63
CA SER A 169 -11.17 -9.42 3.49
C SER A 169 -11.49 -10.64 2.63
N VAL A 170 -12.65 -10.59 1.98
CA VAL A 170 -13.06 -11.55 0.96
C VAL A 170 -13.44 -10.76 -0.28
N ILE A 171 -12.70 -10.95 -1.38
CA ILE A 171 -12.83 -10.18 -2.63
C ILE A 171 -13.08 -11.11 -3.81
#